data_AF-A0A5C5R914-F1
#
_entry.id   AF-A0A5C5R914-F1
#
_cell.length_a   1.000
_cell.length_b   1.000
_cell.length_c   1.000
_cell.angle_alpha   90.00
_cell.angle_beta   90.00
_cell.angle_gamma   90.00
#
_symmetry.space_group_name_H-M   'P 1'
#
loop_
_entity.id
_entity.type
_entity.pdbx_description
1 polymer ?
#
loop_
_entity_poly.entity_id
_entity_poly.type
_entity_poly.pdbx_seq_one_letter_code
_entity_poly.pdbx_strand_id
1 'polypeptide(L)'
;DPYWATWSDAGFGDDGRTLVTKTSFRLLQTLRNLGPAPEPNITIFWDESLPEGYKEFCAAISIETSSIQYESDEQIREHWGDDAAIACCVSPMRVGKQMQFFGARVNAAKSLLYAINGGRDEMSGKQIVTGHEGVQGDGPLDFDEVWAKYEEMLDWVVGTYVEALNIIH
;
A
#
# COMPACT_ATOMS: atom_id res chain seq x y z
N ASP A 1 7.08 12.77 1.77
CA ASP A 1 6.17 12.39 0.68
C ASP A 1 6.64 12.97 -0.64
N PRO A 2 7.00 12.11 -1.61
CA PRO A 2 7.20 12.53 -2.98
C PRO A 2 5.88 13.05 -3.58
N TYR A 3 5.94 13.57 -4.80
CA TYR A 3 4.80 14.22 -5.43
C TYR A 3 3.68 13.24 -5.81
N TRP A 4 4.03 11.97 -6.10
CA TRP A 4 3.13 10.90 -6.53
C TRP A 4 2.25 11.30 -7.71
N ALA A 5 2.88 11.76 -8.79
CA ALA A 5 2.21 11.91 -10.08
C ALA A 5 2.00 10.53 -10.71
N THR A 6 1.08 9.77 -10.11
CA THR A 6 0.90 8.36 -10.44
C THR A 6 0.13 8.22 -11.75
N TRP A 7 0.70 7.44 -12.66
CA TRP A 7 0.08 7.12 -13.94
C TRP A 7 -0.21 5.62 -13.97
N SER A 8 -1.49 5.25 -13.94
CA SER A 8 -1.96 3.88 -14.20
C SER A 8 -2.08 3.62 -15.70
N ASP A 9 -1.46 2.56 -16.19
CA ASP A 9 -1.42 2.19 -17.61
C ASP A 9 -1.59 0.67 -17.78
N ALA A 10 -1.90 0.24 -19.01
CA ALA A 10 -2.17 -1.14 -19.39
C ALA A 10 -3.47 -1.72 -18.78
N GLY A 11 -3.47 -3.00 -18.41
CA GLY A 11 -4.66 -3.72 -17.97
C GLY A 11 -5.58 -4.16 -19.11
N PHE A 12 -6.80 -4.54 -18.73
CA PHE A 12 -7.83 -5.05 -19.63
C PHE A 12 -9.16 -4.31 -19.45
N GLY A 13 -9.92 -4.21 -20.54
CA GLY A 13 -11.33 -3.88 -20.50
C GLY A 13 -12.15 -5.05 -19.96
N ASP A 14 -13.32 -4.77 -19.41
CA ASP A 14 -14.29 -5.80 -19.00
C ASP A 14 -14.78 -6.63 -20.20
N ASP A 15 -14.58 -6.12 -21.42
CA ASP A 15 -14.82 -6.84 -22.68
C ASP A 15 -13.69 -7.81 -23.09
N GLY A 16 -12.64 -7.93 -22.27
CA GLY A 16 -11.50 -8.84 -22.47
C GLY A 16 -10.43 -8.34 -23.44
N ARG A 17 -10.57 -7.15 -24.03
CA ARG A 17 -9.51 -6.54 -24.84
C ARG A 17 -8.49 -5.85 -23.94
N THR A 18 -7.22 -5.94 -24.32
CA THR A 18 -6.17 -5.17 -23.62
C THR A 18 -6.38 -3.66 -23.82
N LEU A 19 -6.10 -2.89 -22.77
CA LEU A 19 -6.04 -1.43 -22.81
C LEU A 19 -4.63 -0.91 -23.16
N VAL A 20 -3.67 -1.81 -23.41
CA VAL A 20 -2.33 -1.44 -23.91
C VAL A 20 -2.47 -0.74 -25.26
N THR A 21 -1.89 0.45 -25.36
CA THR A 21 -1.85 1.23 -26.61
C THR A 21 -0.42 1.57 -27.01
N LYS A 22 -0.25 2.19 -28.19
CA LYS A 22 1.05 2.79 -28.55
C LYS A 22 1.50 3.86 -27.56
N THR A 23 0.57 4.51 -26.85
CA THR A 23 0.91 5.51 -25.83
C THR A 23 1.55 4.86 -24.60
N SER A 24 1.14 3.65 -24.23
CA SER A 24 1.75 2.86 -23.16
C SER A 24 3.25 2.64 -23.37
N PHE A 25 3.64 2.28 -24.61
CA PHE A 25 5.07 2.19 -24.97
C PHE A 25 5.78 3.55 -24.96
N ARG A 26 5.13 4.62 -25.44
CA ARG A 26 5.72 5.96 -25.46
C ARG A 26 5.97 6.49 -24.05
N LEU A 27 5.07 6.20 -23.11
CA LEU A 27 5.22 6.54 -21.70
C LEU A 27 6.48 5.89 -21.13
N LEU A 28 6.62 4.58 -21.24
CA LEU A 28 7.80 3.87 -20.74
C LEU A 28 9.10 4.28 -21.45
N GLN A 29 9.03 4.58 -22.75
CA GLN A 29 10.17 5.07 -23.52
C GLN A 29 10.72 6.42 -23.00
N THR A 30 9.93 7.20 -22.26
CA THR A 30 10.44 8.42 -21.62
C THR A 30 11.60 8.15 -20.66
N LEU A 31 11.59 7.00 -19.97
CA LEU A 31 12.65 6.59 -19.05
C LEU A 31 13.97 6.25 -19.75
N ARG A 32 13.93 5.96 -21.06
CA ARG A 32 15.13 5.85 -21.90
C ARG A 32 15.55 7.18 -22.49
N ASN A 33 14.58 7.97 -22.95
CA ASN A 33 14.84 9.23 -23.65
C ASN A 33 15.35 10.32 -22.71
N LEU A 34 14.79 10.38 -21.50
CA LEU A 34 15.08 11.41 -20.49
C LEU A 34 15.92 10.84 -19.32
N GLY A 35 16.04 9.52 -19.25
CA GLY A 35 16.72 8.78 -18.19
C GLY A 35 15.76 8.32 -17.08
N PRO A 36 16.24 7.44 -16.18
CA PRO A 36 15.47 6.96 -15.04
C PRO A 36 15.03 8.11 -14.12
N ALA A 37 13.79 8.09 -13.68
CA ALA A 37 13.23 9.09 -12.78
C ALA A 37 12.19 8.46 -11.85
N PRO A 38 12.09 8.92 -10.59
CA PRO A 38 11.07 8.46 -9.67
C PRO A 38 9.66 9.02 -10.00
N GLU A 39 9.59 10.04 -10.87
CA GLU A 39 8.34 10.68 -11.28
C GLU A 39 8.30 10.84 -12.81
N PRO A 40 7.13 10.64 -13.47
CA PRO A 40 5.87 10.19 -12.86
C PRO A 40 6.00 8.77 -12.29
N ASN A 41 5.23 8.49 -11.23
CA ASN A 41 5.14 7.15 -10.67
C ASN A 41 4.32 6.24 -11.61
N ILE A 42 4.99 5.60 -12.58
CA ILE A 42 4.34 4.78 -13.60
C ILE A 42 3.99 3.41 -13.00
N THR A 43 2.69 3.09 -13.00
CA THR A 43 2.13 1.85 -12.45
C THR A 43 1.47 1.04 -13.54
N ILE A 44 2.01 -0.14 -13.81
CA ILE A 44 1.47 -1.04 -14.83
C ILE A 44 0.45 -1.97 -14.20
N PHE A 45 -0.79 -1.92 -14.68
CA PHE A 45 -1.80 -2.93 -14.40
C PHE A 45 -1.42 -4.21 -15.13
N TRP A 46 -0.88 -5.14 -14.36
CA TRP A 46 -0.25 -6.35 -14.83
C TRP A 46 -1.23 -7.52 -14.84
N ASP A 47 -1.22 -8.24 -15.95
CA ASP A 47 -1.90 -9.50 -16.15
C ASP A 47 -1.02 -10.39 -17.04
N GLU A 48 -1.03 -11.71 -16.83
CA GLU A 48 -0.22 -12.65 -17.60
C GLU A 48 -0.56 -12.67 -19.10
N SER A 49 -1.81 -12.34 -19.44
CA SER A 49 -2.35 -12.31 -20.80
C SER A 49 -2.07 -11.01 -21.56
N LEU A 50 -1.39 -10.03 -20.93
CA LEU A 50 -0.94 -8.82 -21.62
C LEU A 50 -0.14 -9.15 -22.88
N PRO A 51 -0.18 -8.30 -23.93
CA PRO A 51 0.57 -8.52 -25.15
C PRO A 51 2.05 -8.79 -24.88
N GLU A 52 2.59 -9.87 -25.45
CA GLU A 52 3.95 -10.34 -25.15
C GLU A 52 5.01 -9.25 -25.34
N GLY A 53 4.97 -8.54 -26.47
CA GLY A 53 5.92 -7.47 -26.74
C GLY A 53 5.82 -6.28 -25.78
N TYR A 54 4.67 -6.06 -25.12
CA TYR A 54 4.55 -5.05 -24.07
C TYR A 54 5.15 -5.56 -22.75
N LYS A 55 4.86 -6.82 -22.36
CA LYS A 55 5.47 -7.45 -21.18
C LYS A 55 7.00 -7.47 -21.25
N GLU A 56 7.56 -7.85 -22.40
CA GLU A 56 9.00 -7.81 -22.65
C GLU A 56 9.57 -6.39 -22.52
N PHE A 57 8.84 -5.38 -23.01
CA PHE A 57 9.26 -3.98 -22.92
C PHE A 57 9.20 -3.44 -21.49
N CYS A 58 8.15 -3.75 -20.73
CA CYS A 58 8.07 -3.45 -19.30
C CYS A 58 9.26 -4.06 -18.55
N ALA A 59 9.54 -5.36 -18.76
CA ALA A 59 10.66 -6.05 -18.12
C ALA A 59 12.01 -5.39 -18.48
N ALA A 60 12.24 -5.07 -19.75
CA ALA A 60 13.45 -4.36 -20.19
C ALA A 60 13.59 -3.00 -19.51
N ILE A 61 12.52 -2.22 -19.41
CA ILE A 61 12.52 -0.92 -18.73
C ILE A 61 12.78 -1.07 -17.23
N SER A 62 12.19 -2.06 -16.55
CA SER A 62 12.48 -2.36 -15.15
C SER A 62 13.95 -2.70 -14.93
N ILE A 63 14.54 -3.55 -15.77
CA ILE A 63 15.96 -3.93 -15.70
C ILE A 63 16.87 -2.72 -15.89
N GLU A 64 16.57 -1.87 -16.87
CA GLU A 64 17.41 -0.73 -17.22
C GLU A 64 17.30 0.44 -16.25
N THR A 65 16.13 0.64 -15.64
CA THR A 65 15.79 1.91 -14.97
C THR A 65 15.36 1.75 -13.51
N SER A 66 14.86 0.58 -13.11
CA SER A 66 14.25 0.36 -11.79
C SER A 66 13.22 1.44 -11.40
N SER A 67 12.50 1.99 -12.38
CA SER A 67 11.67 3.21 -12.22
C SER A 67 10.16 2.99 -12.45
N ILE A 68 9.69 1.74 -12.55
CA ILE A 68 8.26 1.43 -12.72
C ILE A 68 7.79 0.41 -11.69
N GLN A 69 6.51 0.48 -11.35
CA GLN A 69 5.85 -0.45 -10.44
C GLN A 69 4.73 -1.23 -11.13
N TYR A 70 4.27 -2.30 -10.50
CA TYR A 70 3.28 -3.23 -11.04
C TYR A 70 2.21 -3.51 -9.99
N GLU A 71 0.96 -3.55 -10.42
CA GLU A 71 -0.20 -3.91 -9.60
C GLU A 71 -1.06 -4.92 -10.35
N SER A 72 -1.74 -5.82 -9.63
CA SER A 72 -2.57 -6.87 -10.26
C SER A 72 -3.81 -6.27 -10.92
N ASP A 73 -3.89 -6.31 -12.26
CA ASP A 73 -5.07 -5.83 -13.00
C ASP A 73 -6.32 -6.61 -12.61
N GLU A 74 -6.24 -7.94 -12.58
CA GLU A 74 -7.39 -8.81 -12.28
C GLU A 74 -8.06 -8.44 -10.95
N GLN A 75 -7.28 -8.31 -9.88
CA GLN A 75 -7.81 -7.98 -8.54
C GLN A 75 -8.37 -6.56 -8.50
N ILE A 76 -7.71 -5.61 -9.17
CA ILE A 76 -8.18 -4.23 -9.21
C ILE A 76 -9.48 -4.14 -10.01
N ARG A 77 -9.51 -4.73 -11.20
CA ARG A 77 -10.66 -4.68 -12.11
C ARG A 77 -11.89 -5.38 -11.52
N GLU A 78 -11.72 -6.48 -10.80
CA GLU A 78 -12.81 -7.17 -10.09
C GLU A 78 -13.60 -6.25 -9.15
N HIS A 79 -12.93 -5.27 -8.52
CA HIS A 79 -13.52 -4.42 -7.50
C HIS A 79 -13.82 -2.99 -8.01
N TRP A 80 -12.91 -2.43 -8.82
CA TRP A 80 -12.96 -1.05 -9.28
C TRP A 80 -13.32 -0.91 -10.77
N GLY A 81 -13.35 -1.99 -11.55
CA GLY A 81 -13.66 -1.95 -12.98
C GLY A 81 -12.46 -1.54 -13.84
N ASP A 82 -12.69 -1.44 -15.15
CA ASP A 82 -11.66 -1.23 -16.17
C ASP A 82 -11.25 0.24 -16.42
N ASP A 83 -11.81 1.18 -15.65
CA ASP A 83 -11.45 2.61 -15.62
C ASP A 83 -11.00 3.03 -14.21
N ALA A 84 -10.21 2.18 -13.57
CA ALA A 84 -9.60 2.42 -12.27
C ALA A 84 -8.22 3.09 -12.41
N ALA A 85 -7.79 3.80 -11.37
CA ALA A 85 -6.44 4.32 -11.26
C ALA A 85 -5.90 4.14 -9.84
N ILE A 86 -4.58 4.15 -9.71
CA ILE A 86 -3.87 4.13 -8.43
C ILE A 86 -3.66 5.56 -7.95
N ALA A 87 -4.11 5.83 -6.72
CA ALA A 87 -3.70 7.00 -5.97
C ALA A 87 -2.51 6.67 -5.07
N CYS A 88 -1.56 7.61 -5.00
CA CYS A 88 -0.34 7.48 -4.20
C CYS A 88 0.46 6.22 -4.60
N CYS A 89 0.67 5.27 -3.70
CA CYS A 89 1.47 4.08 -4.00
C CYS A 89 0.65 2.94 -4.61
N VAL A 90 -0.42 2.52 -3.93
CA VAL A 90 -1.07 1.21 -4.14
C VAL A 90 -2.61 1.26 -3.97
N SER A 91 -3.21 2.45 -3.94
CA SER A 91 -4.62 2.60 -3.56
C SER A 91 -5.53 2.76 -4.79
N PRO A 92 -6.22 1.71 -5.26
CA PRO A 92 -7.08 1.80 -6.43
C PRO A 92 -8.37 2.59 -6.15
N MET A 93 -8.85 3.29 -7.18
CA MET A 93 -10.13 4.00 -7.15
C MET A 93 -10.73 4.10 -8.56
N ARG A 94 -12.06 4.09 -8.64
CA ARG A 94 -12.78 4.46 -9.86
C ARG A 94 -12.57 5.93 -10.19
N VAL A 95 -11.99 6.21 -11.35
CA VAL A 95 -11.61 7.57 -11.74
C VAL A 95 -12.83 8.50 -11.73
N GLY A 96 -12.73 9.60 -10.99
CA GLY A 96 -13.79 10.61 -10.88
C GLY A 96 -15.09 10.15 -10.20
N LYS A 97 -15.12 8.93 -9.62
CA LYS A 97 -16.30 8.38 -8.92
C LYS A 97 -16.02 8.04 -7.46
N GLN A 98 -14.75 7.92 -7.07
CA GLN A 98 -14.33 7.58 -5.73
C GLN A 98 -13.18 8.46 -5.27
N MET A 99 -13.09 8.63 -3.95
CA MET A 99 -11.94 9.21 -3.26
C MET A 99 -11.71 8.45 -1.95
N GLN A 100 -10.53 8.61 -1.37
CA GLN A 100 -10.17 7.98 -0.10
C GLN A 100 -9.73 9.05 0.88
N PHE A 101 -10.21 8.95 2.12
CA PHE A 101 -9.68 9.75 3.22
C PHE A 101 -8.37 9.15 3.70
N PHE A 102 -7.27 9.84 3.39
CA PHE A 102 -5.93 9.35 3.68
C PHE A 102 -5.70 9.25 5.19
N GLY A 103 -5.30 8.07 5.65
CA GLY A 103 -5.11 7.78 7.06
C GLY A 103 -3.66 7.73 7.54
N ALA A 104 -2.66 7.87 6.67
CA ALA A 104 -1.29 7.45 6.99
C ALA A 104 -1.22 5.98 7.43
N ARG A 105 -0.69 5.67 8.62
CA ARG A 105 -0.50 4.29 9.11
C ARG A 105 -0.40 4.22 10.63
N VAL A 106 -0.70 3.04 11.18
CA VAL A 106 -0.43 2.68 12.59
C VAL A 106 0.85 1.85 12.69
N ASN A 107 1.48 1.84 13.87
CA ASN A 107 2.69 1.04 14.13
C ASN A 107 2.35 -0.22 14.93
N ALA A 108 1.98 -1.29 14.21
CA ALA A 108 1.62 -2.59 14.77
C ALA A 108 2.74 -3.21 15.64
N ALA A 109 4.00 -3.05 15.25
CA ALA A 109 5.14 -3.56 16.02
C ALA A 109 5.26 -2.85 17.38
N LYS A 110 5.02 -1.55 17.43
CA LYS A 110 5.01 -0.80 18.70
C LYS A 110 3.82 -1.17 19.57
N SER A 111 2.65 -1.43 18.96
CA SER A 111 1.49 -1.96 19.65
C SER A 111 1.80 -3.29 20.34
N LEU A 112 2.59 -4.17 19.73
CA LEU A 112 3.06 -5.40 20.39
C LEU A 112 3.93 -5.11 21.63
N LEU A 113 4.88 -4.16 21.54
CA LEU A 113 5.68 -3.76 22.69
C LEU A 113 4.84 -3.15 23.80
N TYR A 114 3.82 -2.36 23.45
CA TYR A 114 2.88 -1.80 24.42
C TYR A 114 2.06 -2.90 25.08
N ALA A 115 1.62 -3.92 24.34
CA ALA A 115 0.92 -5.06 24.91
C ALA A 115 1.78 -5.80 25.95
N ILE A 116 3.04 -6.07 25.62
CA ILE A 116 3.99 -6.72 26.53
C ILE A 116 4.25 -5.84 27.77
N ASN A 117 4.40 -4.52 27.59
CA ASN A 117 4.76 -3.59 28.66
C ASN A 117 3.55 -2.95 29.39
N GLY A 118 2.33 -3.46 29.18
CA GLY A 118 1.13 -2.92 29.82
C GLY A 118 0.86 -1.45 29.48
N GLY A 119 0.98 -1.10 28.20
CA GLY A 119 0.76 0.24 27.67
C GLY A 119 1.87 1.26 27.94
N ARG A 120 3.01 0.81 28.47
CA ARG A 120 4.18 1.67 28.74
C ARG A 120 5.14 1.65 27.57
N ASP A 121 5.61 2.84 27.21
CA ASP A 121 6.59 3.03 26.15
C ASP A 121 7.98 2.58 26.60
N GLU A 122 8.59 1.68 25.84
CA GLU A 122 9.85 1.01 26.14
C GLU A 122 11.06 1.97 26.12
N MET A 123 10.98 3.05 25.34
CA MET A 123 12.08 3.99 25.17
C MET A 123 12.01 5.14 26.18
N SER A 124 10.83 5.72 26.38
CA SER A 124 10.62 6.88 27.25
C SER A 124 10.19 6.53 28.67
N GLY A 125 9.73 5.30 28.90
CA GLY A 125 9.17 4.84 30.17
C GLY A 125 7.81 5.44 30.51
N LYS A 126 7.18 6.20 29.61
CA LYS A 126 5.88 6.86 29.85
C LYS A 126 4.72 5.88 29.73
N GLN A 127 3.71 6.04 30.59
CA GLN A 127 2.44 5.34 30.43
C GLN A 127 1.64 6.00 29.30
N ILE A 128 1.41 5.28 28.21
CA ILE A 128 0.67 5.78 27.04
C ILE A 128 -0.77 5.28 27.07
N VAL A 129 -0.94 3.98 27.31
CA VAL A 129 -2.24 3.32 27.37
C VAL A 129 -2.47 2.83 28.79
N THR A 130 -3.61 3.15 29.39
CA THR A 130 -3.96 2.72 30.75
C THR A 130 -4.98 1.58 30.72
N GLY A 131 -4.99 0.73 31.74
CA GLY A 131 -5.99 -0.35 31.85
C GLY A 131 -5.57 -1.68 31.20
N HIS A 132 -4.37 -1.77 30.62
CA HIS A 132 -3.80 -3.02 30.13
C HIS A 132 -2.68 -3.49 31.05
N GLU A 133 -2.70 -4.76 31.41
CA GLU A 133 -1.64 -5.38 32.20
C GLU A 133 -0.58 -5.98 31.27
N GLY A 134 0.69 -5.70 31.55
CA GLY A 134 1.81 -6.29 30.81
C GLY A 134 1.96 -7.78 31.08
N VAL A 135 2.76 -8.45 30.26
CA VAL A 135 3.17 -9.83 30.50
C VAL A 135 4.00 -9.90 31.79
N GLN A 136 3.76 -10.93 32.60
CA GLN A 136 4.40 -11.09 33.92
C GLN A 136 5.38 -12.26 33.94
N GLY A 137 6.34 -12.20 34.86
CA GLY A 137 7.32 -13.26 35.10
C GLY A 137 8.64 -13.09 34.33
N ASP A 138 9.66 -13.83 34.76
CA ASP A 138 11.02 -13.76 34.22
C ASP A 138 11.32 -14.87 33.19
N GLY A 139 10.29 -15.66 32.83
CA GLY A 139 10.39 -16.78 31.90
C GLY A 139 10.32 -16.35 30.43
N PRO A 140 10.45 -17.32 29.49
CA PRO A 140 10.16 -17.08 28.08
C PRO A 140 8.73 -16.56 27.88
N LEU A 141 8.55 -15.69 26.88
CA LEU A 141 7.23 -15.21 26.49
C LEU A 141 6.37 -16.38 25.98
N ASP A 142 5.16 -16.49 26.53
CA ASP A 142 4.13 -17.38 26.02
C ASP A 142 3.41 -16.73 24.83
N PHE A 143 3.28 -17.47 23.72
CA PHE A 143 2.71 -16.93 22.50
C PHE A 143 1.22 -16.58 22.67
N ASP A 144 0.45 -17.47 23.28
CA ASP A 144 -1.01 -17.30 23.41
C ASP A 144 -1.33 -16.13 24.35
N GLU A 145 -0.57 -15.97 25.44
CA GLU A 145 -0.68 -14.81 26.34
C GLU A 145 -0.35 -13.49 25.61
N VAL A 146 0.78 -13.45 24.90
CA VAL A 146 1.20 -12.24 24.17
C VAL A 146 0.21 -11.89 23.08
N TRP A 147 -0.29 -12.89 22.34
CA TRP A 147 -1.26 -12.67 21.27
C TRP A 147 -2.56 -12.08 21.79
N ALA A 148 -3.11 -12.63 22.89
CA ALA A 148 -4.33 -12.13 23.50
C ALA A 148 -4.17 -10.65 23.94
N LYS A 149 -3.07 -10.32 24.63
CA LYS A 149 -2.78 -8.93 25.04
C LYS A 149 -2.54 -8.01 23.84
N TYR A 150 -1.96 -8.53 22.77
CA TYR A 150 -1.70 -7.78 21.55
C TYR A 150 -3.00 -7.44 20.81
N GLU A 151 -3.96 -8.36 20.71
CA GLU A 151 -5.29 -8.08 20.16
C GLU A 151 -6.00 -6.97 20.95
N GLU A 152 -6.01 -7.04 22.29
CA GLU A 152 -6.59 -5.98 23.12
C GLU A 152 -5.91 -4.61 22.90
N MET A 153 -4.58 -4.60 22.74
CA MET A 153 -3.84 -3.37 22.46
C MET A 153 -4.14 -2.84 21.05
N LEU A 154 -4.32 -3.72 20.07
CA LEU A 154 -4.72 -3.32 18.72
C LEU A 154 -6.13 -2.71 18.70
N ASP A 155 -7.08 -3.22 19.49
CA ASP A 155 -8.40 -2.62 19.64
C ASP A 155 -8.32 -1.16 20.11
N TRP A 156 -7.48 -0.89 21.13
CA TRP A 156 -7.23 0.49 21.59
C TRP A 156 -6.58 1.37 20.51
N VAL A 157 -5.59 0.83 19.80
CA VAL A 157 -4.88 1.54 18.72
C VAL A 157 -5.84 1.88 17.58
N VAL A 158 -6.66 0.93 17.14
CA VAL A 158 -7.63 1.12 16.06
C VAL A 158 -8.70 2.14 16.47
N GLY A 159 -9.23 2.06 17.69
CA GLY A 159 -10.20 3.04 18.20
C GLY A 159 -9.63 4.46 18.20
N THR A 160 -8.42 4.64 18.74
CA THR A 160 -7.71 5.93 18.78
C THR A 160 -7.42 6.44 17.37
N TYR A 161 -7.02 5.54 16.46
CA TYR A 161 -6.69 5.88 15.09
C TYR A 161 -7.92 6.37 14.31
N VAL A 162 -9.03 5.64 14.38
CA VAL A 162 -10.28 6.02 13.71
C VAL A 162 -10.83 7.33 14.26
N GLU A 163 -10.77 7.54 15.59
CA GLU A 163 -11.16 8.82 16.20
C GLU A 163 -10.33 9.98 15.64
N ALA A 164 -9.01 9.83 15.56
CA ALA A 164 -8.14 10.86 14.99
C ALA A 164 -8.49 11.15 13.52
N LEU A 165 -8.76 10.12 12.70
CA LEU A 165 -9.16 10.31 11.30
C LEU A 165 -10.52 11.00 11.15
N ASN A 166 -11.49 10.68 12.01
CA ASN A 166 -12.79 11.35 12.03
C ASN A 166 -12.71 12.85 12.39
N ILE A 167 -11.65 13.27 13.08
CA ILE A 167 -11.42 14.68 13.42
C ILE A 167 -10.70 15.42 12.27
N ILE A 168 -9.80 14.73 11.56
CA ILE A 168 -8.99 15.30 10.48
C ILE A 168 -9.82 15.60 9.23
N HIS A 169 -10.75 14.70 8.89
CA HIS A 169 -11.56 14.75 7.66
C HIS A 169 -12.98 15.24 7.93
#